data_AF-A0A9D0ACJ8-F1
#
_entry.id   AF-A0A9D0ACJ8-F1
#
_cell.length_a   1.000
_cell.length_b   1.000
_cell.length_c   1.000
_cell.angle_alpha   90.00
_cell.angle_beta   90.00
_cell.angle_gamma   90.00
#
_symmetry.space_group_name_H-M   'P 1'
#
loop_
_entity.id
_entity.type
_entity.pdbx_description
1 polymer ?
#
loop_
_entity_poly.entity_id
_entity_poly.type
_entity_poly.pdbx_seq_one_letter_code
_entity_poly.pdbx_strand_id
1 'polypeptide(L)'
;METKLLFMLGRPFAPLYGALMRIREGCYRCGLFKTEQLPVPVISVGNLTLGGTGKTPMVQYLARLLLEHGYKPAVISRGYGGSTRKAVNV
;
A
#
# COMPACT_ATOMS: atom_id res chain seq x y z
N MET A 1 -0.28 -11.82 29.47
CA MET A 1 -1.38 -12.77 29.17
C MET A 1 -2.50 -12.12 28.34
N GLU A 2 -2.78 -10.83 28.51
CA GLU A 2 -3.87 -10.11 27.82
C GLU A 2 -3.77 -10.07 26.28
N THR A 3 -2.57 -9.90 25.71
CA THR A 3 -2.39 -9.84 24.25
C THR A 3 -2.74 -11.17 23.58
N LYS A 4 -2.44 -12.31 24.23
CA LYS A 4 -2.76 -13.65 23.70
C LYS A 4 -4.27 -13.88 23.64
N LEU A 5 -5.04 -13.36 24.59
CA LEU A 5 -6.49 -13.46 24.62
C LEU A 5 -7.13 -12.65 23.46
N LEU A 6 -6.65 -11.42 23.23
CA LEU A 6 -7.07 -10.61 22.09
C LEU A 6 -6.76 -11.29 20.74
N PHE A 7 -5.57 -11.86 20.59
CA PHE A 7 -5.21 -12.61 19.40
C PHE A 7 -6.10 -13.85 19.20
N MET A 8 -6.43 -14.57 20.27
CA MET A 8 -7.28 -15.76 20.20
C MET A 8 -8.71 -15.42 19.78
N LEU A 9 -9.26 -14.30 20.28
CA LEU A 9 -10.58 -13.78 19.90
C LEU A 9 -10.60 -13.22 18.48
N GLY A 10 -9.49 -12.65 17.99
CA GLY A 10 -9.37 -12.12 16.63
C GLY A 10 -9.16 -13.18 15.54
N ARG A 11 -8.60 -14.35 15.88
CA ARG A 11 -8.30 -15.44 14.94
C ARG A 11 -9.49 -15.93 14.09
N PRO A 12 -10.72 -16.13 14.60
CA PRO A 12 -11.84 -16.55 13.76
C PRO A 12 -12.20 -15.53 12.67
N PHE A 13 -11.85 -14.25 12.84
CA PHE A 13 -12.09 -13.21 11.82
C PHE A 13 -11.03 -13.23 10.71
N ALA A 14 -9.87 -13.83 10.94
CA ALA A 14 -8.79 -13.89 9.95
C ALA A 14 -9.18 -14.64 8.64
N PRO A 15 -9.79 -15.85 8.67
CA PRO A 15 -10.22 -16.53 7.46
C PRO A 15 -11.33 -15.77 6.72
N LEU A 16 -12.24 -15.11 7.45
CA LEU A 16 -13.29 -14.28 6.86
C LEU A 16 -12.69 -13.08 6.11
N TYR A 17 -11.78 -12.35 6.75
CA TYR A 17 -11.05 -11.25 6.11
C TYR A 17 -10.25 -11.73 4.90
N GLY A 18 -9.58 -12.88 5.02
CA GLY A 18 -8.85 -13.51 3.92
C GLY A 18 -9.75 -13.86 2.73
N ALA A 19 -10.92 -14.45 2.97
CA ALA A 19 -11.89 -14.75 1.92
C ALA A 19 -12.38 -13.48 1.20
N LEU A 20 -12.70 -12.43 1.95
CA LEU A 20 -13.10 -11.13 1.39
C LEU A 20 -12.00 -10.52 0.53
N MET A 21 -10.73 -10.57 0.97
CA MET A 21 -9.59 -10.09 0.17
C MET A 21 -9.38 -10.88 -1.12
N ARG A 22 -9.60 -12.21 -1.09
CA ARG A 22 -9.52 -13.06 -2.29
C ARG A 22 -10.64 -12.77 -3.29
N ILE A 23 -11.86 -12.53 -2.81
CA ILE A 23 -12.98 -12.10 -3.66
C ILE A 23 -12.64 -10.76 -4.30
N ARG A 24 -12.17 -9.79 -3.50
CA ARG A 24 -11.74 -8.47 -4.00
C ARG A 24 -10.65 -8.59 -5.07
N GLU A 25 -9.63 -9.40 -4.85
CA GLU A 25 -8.58 -9.69 -5.84
C GLU A 25 -9.17 -10.31 -7.11
N GLY A 26 -10.08 -11.28 -6.98
CA GLY A 26 -10.81 -11.88 -8.09
C GLY A 26 -11.56 -10.83 -8.93
N CYS A 27 -12.25 -9.88 -8.29
CA CYS A 27 -12.95 -8.79 -8.96
C CYS A 27 -12.01 -7.87 -9.77
N TYR A 28 -10.79 -7.60 -9.28
CA TYR A 28 -9.79 -6.87 -10.07
C TYR A 28 -9.26 -7.72 -11.23
N ARG A 29 -9.00 -9.01 -11.00
CA ARG A 29 -8.46 -9.91 -12.03
C ARG A 29 -9.42 -10.13 -13.19
N CYS A 30 -10.73 -10.21 -12.93
CA CYS A 30 -11.74 -10.35 -13.97
C CYS A 30 -12.17 -9.01 -14.60
N GLY A 31 -11.56 -7.88 -14.19
CA GLY A 31 -11.89 -6.56 -14.73
C GLY A 31 -13.21 -5.97 -14.25
N LEU A 32 -13.86 -6.57 -13.24
CA LEU A 32 -15.09 -6.04 -12.65
C LEU A 32 -14.86 -4.69 -11.95
N PHE A 33 -13.69 -4.52 -11.33
CA PHE A 33 -13.29 -3.23 -10.75
C PHE A 33 -12.47 -2.39 -11.73
N LYS A 34 -12.81 -1.10 -11.81
CA LYS A 34 -12.13 -0.14 -12.67
C LYS A 34 -10.67 0.01 -12.26
N THR A 35 -9.78 -0.08 -13.24
CA THR A 35 -8.35 0.18 -13.10
C THR A 35 -7.99 1.32 -14.04
N GLU A 36 -7.38 2.37 -13.50
CA GLU A 36 -6.92 3.53 -14.28
C GLU A 36 -5.46 3.34 -14.66
N GLN A 37 -5.12 3.64 -15.91
CA GLN A 37 -3.74 3.66 -16.39
C GLN A 37 -3.31 5.11 -16.56
N LEU A 38 -2.17 5.46 -15.97
CA LEU A 38 -1.57 6.78 -16.13
C LEU A 38 -0.69 6.79 -17.39
N PRO A 39 -0.54 7.94 -18.06
CA PRO A 39 0.31 8.07 -19.25
C PRO A 39 1.82 8.02 -18.93
N VAL A 40 2.19 7.83 -17.66
CA VAL A 40 3.57 7.75 -17.17
C VAL A 40 3.80 6.41 -16.46
N PRO A 41 5.05 5.91 -16.42
CA PRO A 41 5.38 4.72 -15.65
C PRO A 41 5.05 4.88 -14.17
N VAL A 42 4.45 3.86 -13.56
CA VAL A 42 4.08 3.85 -12.14
C VAL A 42 4.75 2.69 -11.43
N ILE A 43 5.45 2.98 -10.34
CA ILE A 43 6.07 1.98 -9.46
C ILE A 43 5.29 1.94 -8.14
N SER A 44 4.69 0.78 -7.83
CA SER A 44 3.98 0.59 -6.56
C SER A 44 4.91 -0.06 -5.53
N VAL A 45 5.10 0.58 -4.38
CA VAL A 45 5.90 0.06 -3.26
C VAL A 45 4.98 -0.29 -2.10
N GLY A 46 4.78 -1.60 -1.86
CA GLY A 46 3.87 -2.14 -0.85
C GLY A 46 4.53 -3.16 0.06
N ASN A 47 3.78 -3.66 1.06
CA ASN A 47 4.17 -4.80 1.88
C ASN A 47 2.94 -5.61 2.27
N LEU A 48 3.11 -6.91 2.53
CA LEU A 48 2.04 -7.82 2.93
C LEU A 48 1.69 -7.74 4.42
N THR A 49 2.63 -7.34 5.26
CA THR A 49 2.49 -7.28 6.72
C THR A 49 2.28 -5.85 7.21
N LEU A 50 1.49 -5.70 8.27
CA LEU A 50 1.33 -4.45 9.02
C LEU A 50 2.60 -4.17 9.86
N GLY A 51 3.06 -2.92 9.89
CA GLY A 51 4.24 -2.49 10.66
C GLY A 51 5.31 -1.75 9.85
N GLY A 52 6.42 -1.43 10.53
CA GLY A 52 7.58 -0.72 10.00
C GLY A 52 8.43 -1.55 9.04
N THR A 53 7.89 -1.82 7.85
CA THR A 53 8.45 -2.81 6.91
C THR A 53 9.38 -2.19 5.88
N GLY A 54 10.09 -1.12 6.24
CA GLY A 54 11.06 -0.46 5.36
C GLY A 54 10.50 0.21 4.09
N LYS A 55 9.17 0.31 3.92
CA LYS A 55 8.55 0.92 2.73
C LYS A 55 9.07 2.34 2.48
N THR A 56 9.13 3.17 3.52
CA THR A 56 9.59 4.57 3.39
C THR A 56 11.07 4.67 2.99
N PRO A 57 12.02 3.97 3.65
CA PRO A 57 13.40 3.89 3.16
C PRO A 57 13.52 3.39 1.71
N MET A 58 12.74 2.37 1.33
CA MET A 58 12.76 1.84 -0.04
C MET A 58 12.28 2.87 -1.07
N VAL A 59 11.20 3.60 -0.77
CA VAL A 59 10.70 4.68 -1.64
C VAL A 59 11.75 5.78 -1.79
N GLN A 60 12.42 6.18 -0.70
CA GLN A 60 13.49 7.18 -0.76
C GLN A 60 14.68 6.71 -1.60
N TYR A 61 15.07 5.44 -1.46
CA TYR A 61 16.11 4.83 -2.27
C TYR A 61 15.76 4.84 -3.76
N LEU A 62 14.55 4.38 -4.12
CA LEU A 62 14.08 4.38 -5.51
C LEU A 62 14.01 5.78 -6.10
N ALA A 63 13.51 6.76 -5.34
CA ALA A 63 13.45 8.15 -5.80
C ALA A 63 14.85 8.70 -6.10
N ARG A 64 15.83 8.46 -5.22
CA ARG A 64 17.22 8.87 -5.45
C ARG A 64 17.82 8.18 -6.67
N LEU A 65 17.63 6.87 -6.80
CA LEU A 65 18.12 6.10 -7.94
C LEU A 65 17.56 6.64 -9.25
N LEU A 66 16.27 6.94 -9.31
CA LEU A 66 15.63 7.51 -10.50
C LEU A 66 16.14 8.91 -10.83
N LEU A 67 16.35 9.75 -9.81
CA LEU A 67 16.96 11.07 -9.98
C LEU A 67 18.39 10.98 -10.53
N GLU A 68 19.20 10.05 -10.03
CA GLU A 68 20.58 9.80 -10.51
C GLU A 68 20.60 9.35 -11.98
N HIS A 69 19.55 8.67 -12.44
CA HIS A 69 19.39 8.26 -13.84
C HIS A 69 18.69 9.34 -14.71
N GLY A 70 18.51 10.56 -14.20
CA GLY A 70 17.96 11.69 -14.94
C GLY A 70 16.43 11.73 -15.05
N TYR A 71 15.72 10.86 -14.33
CA TYR A 71 14.26 10.89 -14.27
C TYR A 71 13.75 11.93 -13.27
N LYS A 72 12.47 12.27 -13.36
CA LYS A 72 11.76 13.18 -12.44
C LYS A 72 10.65 12.43 -11.70
N PRO A 73 10.98 11.62 -10.68
CA PRO A 73 9.99 10.82 -9.97
C PRO A 73 9.08 11.70 -9.10
N ALA A 74 7.79 11.36 -9.04
CA ALA A 74 6.84 11.92 -8.08
C ALA A 74 6.42 10.82 -7.10
N VAL A 75 6.47 11.12 -5.79
CA VAL A 75 6.10 10.17 -4.74
C VAL A 75 4.68 10.47 -4.25
N ILE A 76 3.77 9.53 -4.48
CA ILE A 76 2.39 9.63 -4.00
C ILE A 76 2.25 8.79 -2.72
N SER A 77 1.79 9.41 -1.65
CA SER A 77 1.49 8.73 -0.38
C SER A 77 0.00 8.88 -0.01
N ARG A 78 -0.51 7.95 0.80
CA ARG A 78 -1.92 7.98 1.25
C ARG A 78 -2.21 9.06 2.30
N GLY A 79 -1.18 9.63 2.94
CA GLY A 79 -1.35 10.60 4.03
C GLY A 79 -1.96 10.01 5.32
N TYR A 80 -1.80 8.71 5.57
CA TYR A 80 -2.35 8.05 6.76
C TYR A 80 -1.78 8.66 8.05
N GLY A 81 -2.65 9.20 8.90
CA GLY A 81 -2.26 9.91 10.14
C GLY A 81 -1.86 11.38 9.96
N GLY A 82 -1.87 11.92 8.74
CA GLY A 82 -1.63 13.34 8.49
C GLY A 82 -2.89 14.18 8.68
N SER A 83 -2.75 15.37 9.28
CA SER A 83 -3.87 16.31 9.45
C SER A 83 -4.18 17.14 8.21
N THR A 84 -3.31 17.09 7.19
CA THR A 84 -3.51 17.83 5.94
C THR A 84 -4.35 17.03 4.95
N ARG A 85 -5.46 17.62 4.50
CA ARG A 85 -6.30 17.08 3.42
C ARG A 85 -5.99 17.68 2.04
N LYS A 86 -5.05 18.63 1.97
CA LYS A 86 -4.68 19.27 0.70
C LYS A 86 -3.58 18.46 0.02
N ALA A 87 -3.72 18.26 -1.28
CA ALA A 87 -2.65 17.74 -2.11
C ALA A 87 -1.44 18.69 -1.98
N VAL A 88 -0.31 18.14 -1.53
CA VAL A 88 0.95 18.88 -1.49
C VAL A 88 1.70 18.48 -2.75
N ASN A 89 1.82 19.40 -3.70
CA ASN A 89 2.79 19.28 -4.78
C ASN A 89 4.14 19.67 -4.17
N VAL A 90 4.97 18.68 -3.85
CA VAL A 90 6.40 18.87 -3.58
C VAL A 90 7.15 18.43 -4.83
#